data_AF-A0A838N1W0-F1
#
_entry.id   AF-A0A838N1W0-F1
#
_cell.length_a   1.000
_cell.length_b   1.000
_cell.length_c   1.000
_cell.angle_alpha   90.00
_cell.angle_beta   90.00
_cell.angle_gamma   90.00
#
_symmetry.space_group_name_H-M   'P 1'
#
loop_
_entity.id
_entity.type
_entity.pdbx_description
1 polymer ?
#
loop_
_entity_poly.entity_id
_entity_poly.type
_entity_poly.pdbx_seq_one_letter_code
_entity_poly.pdbx_strand_id
1 'polypeptide(L)'
;MSRGEIWTDAESIAALLDHVQLQYRVDPNAVYLTGHSMGGHGALYLAYKMPQRFAAVAALSPVSPITAWAGGLRGVPPSIIHGGKDEIAPVAETDELVQAIKKAGGDLQFTRLDERDHFILDQYEGDEIFRWLSAHRKAAPENASDNEAK
;
A
#
# COMPACT_ATOMS: atom_id res chain seq x y z
N MET A 1 24.42 -5.92 -5.88
CA MET A 1 23.18 -5.38 -5.30
C MET A 1 22.40 -6.56 -4.76
N SER A 2 22.22 -6.64 -3.44
CA SER A 2 21.55 -7.77 -2.80
C SER A 2 20.04 -7.55 -2.83
N ARG A 3 19.26 -8.63 -3.04
CA ARG A 3 17.81 -8.65 -2.79
C ARG A 3 17.52 -8.10 -1.39
N GLY A 4 16.83 -6.96 -1.29
CA GLY A 4 16.35 -6.41 -0.02
C GLY A 4 16.82 -4.99 0.35
N GLU A 5 17.56 -4.27 -0.50
CA GLU A 5 17.84 -2.85 -0.26
C GLU A 5 16.55 -2.02 -0.44
N ILE A 6 16.04 -1.45 0.65
CA ILE A 6 14.86 -0.59 0.65
C ILE A 6 15.33 0.83 0.33
N TRP A 7 14.96 1.36 -0.84
CA TRP A 7 15.30 2.72 -1.26
C TRP A 7 14.47 3.81 -0.55
N THR A 8 13.36 3.42 0.08
CA THR A 8 12.45 4.36 0.74
C THR A 8 12.91 4.68 2.15
N ASP A 9 13.32 5.94 2.37
CA ASP A 9 13.51 6.49 3.72
C ASP A 9 12.16 6.78 4.37
N ALA A 10 11.67 5.82 5.16
CA ALA A 10 10.39 5.92 5.83
C ALA A 10 10.33 7.07 6.84
N GLU A 11 11.46 7.43 7.48
CA GLU A 11 11.51 8.51 8.46
C GLU A 11 11.35 9.87 7.78
N SER A 12 12.07 10.08 6.66
CA SER A 12 11.92 11.30 5.86
C SER A 12 10.50 11.46 5.29
N ILE A 13 9.87 10.38 4.82
CA ILE A 13 8.47 10.42 4.35
C ILE A 13 7.50 10.72 5.50
N ALA A 14 7.72 10.13 6.68
CA ALA A 14 6.91 10.42 7.86
C ALA A 14 7.01 11.89 8.27
N ALA A 15 8.23 12.44 8.32
CA ALA A 15 8.47 13.84 8.65
C ALA A 15 7.84 14.80 7.61
N LEU A 16 7.91 14.45 6.33
CA LEU A 16 7.23 15.20 5.27
C LEU A 16 5.70 15.18 5.45
N LEU A 17 5.13 14.01 5.74
CA LEU A 17 3.69 13.89 6.00
C LEU A 17 3.29 14.72 7.22
N ASP A 18 4.04 14.65 8.32
CA ASP A 18 3.80 15.47 9.52
C ASP A 18 3.82 16.96 9.18
N HIS A 19 4.80 17.41 8.39
CA HIS A 19 4.91 18.80 7.95
C HIS A 19 3.67 19.22 7.14
N VAL A 20 3.25 18.41 6.16
CA VAL A 20 2.05 18.70 5.36
C VAL A 20 0.79 18.74 6.23
N GLN A 21 0.63 17.82 7.18
CA GLN A 21 -0.52 17.78 8.10
C GLN A 21 -0.57 18.98 9.06
N LEU A 22 0.58 19.58 9.39
CA LEU A 22 0.64 20.81 10.18
C LEU A 22 0.27 22.06 9.36
N GLN A 23 0.59 22.08 8.07
CA GLN A 23 0.38 23.26 7.22
C GLN A 23 -1.00 23.30 6.54
N TYR A 24 -1.62 22.14 6.31
CA TYR A 24 -2.86 22.03 5.55
C TYR A 24 -3.93 21.27 6.33
N ARG A 25 -5.20 21.48 5.97
CA ARG A 25 -6.34 20.73 6.53
C ARG A 25 -6.39 19.33 5.93
N VAL A 26 -5.52 18.45 6.41
CA VAL A 26 -5.51 17.03 6.05
C VAL A 26 -6.31 16.25 7.09
N ASP A 27 -7.21 15.40 6.62
CA ASP A 27 -7.89 14.44 7.49
C ASP A 27 -6.94 13.28 7.81
N PRO A 28 -6.49 13.10 9.07
CA PRO A 28 -5.53 12.05 9.43
C PRO A 28 -6.11 10.63 9.27
N ASN A 29 -7.43 10.49 9.10
CA ASN A 29 -8.08 9.21 8.88
C ASN A 29 -8.26 8.88 7.40
N ALA A 30 -7.89 9.79 6.49
CA ALA A 30 -8.03 9.67 5.04
C ALA A 30 -6.71 10.04 4.33
N VAL A 31 -5.60 9.45 4.79
CA VAL A 31 -4.28 9.56 4.15
C VAL A 31 -4.00 8.25 3.41
N TYR A 32 -3.58 8.35 2.15
CA TYR A 32 -3.45 7.23 1.24
C TYR A 32 -2.05 7.15 0.62
N LEU A 33 -1.66 5.95 0.19
CA LEU A 33 -0.43 5.72 -0.54
C LEU A 33 -0.74 5.22 -1.95
N THR A 34 0.00 5.70 -2.93
CA THR A 34 0.03 5.07 -4.24
C THR A 34 1.36 5.25 -4.94
N GLY A 35 1.69 4.34 -5.85
CA GLY A 35 2.94 4.41 -6.61
C GLY A 35 3.04 3.31 -7.66
N HIS A 36 3.91 3.52 -8.64
CA HIS A 36 4.23 2.58 -9.72
C HIS A 36 5.66 2.05 -9.57
N SER A 37 5.89 0.77 -9.90
CA SER A 37 7.23 0.16 -9.92
C SER A 37 7.94 0.28 -8.57
N MET A 38 9.11 0.92 -8.53
CA MET A 38 9.81 1.27 -7.28
C MET A 38 8.94 2.08 -6.32
N GLY A 39 8.09 2.97 -6.83
CA GLY A 39 7.12 3.71 -6.02
C GLY A 39 6.01 2.81 -5.47
N GLY A 40 5.59 1.77 -6.21
CA GLY A 40 4.63 0.77 -5.74
C GLY A 40 5.21 -0.08 -4.61
N HIS A 41 6.47 -0.47 -4.72
CA HIS A 41 7.22 -1.11 -3.64
C HIS A 41 7.31 -0.23 -2.40
N GLY A 42 7.69 1.05 -2.56
CA GLY A 42 7.75 2.02 -1.47
C GLY A 42 6.40 2.23 -0.79
N ALA A 43 5.32 2.30 -1.56
CA ALA A 43 3.96 2.40 -1.03
C ALA A 43 3.60 1.19 -0.16
N LEU A 44 3.84 -0.04 -0.63
CA LEU A 44 3.61 -1.25 0.17
C LEU A 44 4.51 -1.30 1.42
N TYR A 45 5.77 -0.87 1.29
CA TYR A 45 6.70 -0.81 2.42
C TYR A 45 6.22 0.16 3.50
N LEU A 46 5.79 1.36 3.13
CA LEU A 46 5.29 2.37 4.08
C LEU A 46 4.00 1.91 4.75
N ALA A 47 3.10 1.25 4.01
CA ALA A 47 1.89 0.65 4.57
C ALA A 47 2.22 -0.44 5.60
N TYR A 48 3.21 -1.29 5.34
CA TYR A 48 3.71 -2.29 6.28
C TYR A 48 4.41 -1.67 7.50
N LYS A 49 5.26 -0.65 7.27
CA LYS A 49 6.14 -0.09 8.29
C LYS A 49 5.41 0.87 9.23
N MET A 50 4.39 1.57 8.72
CA MET A 50 3.63 2.59 9.44
C MET A 50 2.11 2.43 9.22
N PRO A 51 1.52 1.26 9.52
CA PRO A 51 0.13 0.97 9.20
C PRO A 51 -0.86 1.91 9.88
N GLN A 52 -0.48 2.53 11.00
CA GLN A 52 -1.28 3.52 11.71
C GLN A 52 -1.36 4.88 10.99
N ARG A 53 -0.58 5.13 9.95
CA ARG A 53 -0.52 6.43 9.26
C ARG A 53 -1.39 6.50 8.01
N PHE A 54 -1.79 5.35 7.45
CA PHE A 54 -2.46 5.27 6.15
C PHE A 54 -3.76 4.48 6.25
N ALA A 55 -4.76 4.89 5.48
CA ALA A 55 -6.07 4.25 5.43
C ALA A 55 -6.13 3.12 4.38
N ALA A 56 -5.43 3.29 3.25
CA ALA A 56 -5.31 2.29 2.19
C ALA A 56 -4.07 2.57 1.33
N VAL A 57 -3.67 1.56 0.54
CA VAL A 57 -2.56 1.64 -0.40
C VAL A 57 -2.95 1.05 -1.77
N ALA A 58 -2.55 1.72 -2.85
CA ALA A 58 -2.69 1.23 -4.21
C ALA A 58 -1.33 1.13 -4.91
N ALA A 59 -0.91 -0.06 -5.33
CA ALA A 59 0.40 -0.30 -5.93
C ALA A 59 0.29 -0.83 -7.37
N LEU A 60 0.98 -0.17 -8.30
CA LEU A 60 0.98 -0.53 -9.71
C LEU A 60 2.32 -1.16 -10.08
N SER A 61 2.29 -2.36 -10.64
CA SER A 61 3.47 -3.15 -11.05
C SER A 61 4.65 -3.05 -10.07
N PRO A 62 4.46 -3.28 -8.75
CA PRO A 62 5.51 -3.08 -7.77
C PRO A 62 6.72 -3.98 -8.04
N VAL A 63 7.93 -3.43 -7.95
CA VAL A 63 9.16 -4.23 -7.98
C VAL A 63 9.29 -5.03 -6.69
N SER A 64 9.73 -6.29 -6.78
CA SER A 64 9.94 -7.20 -5.65
C SER A 64 8.86 -7.10 -4.56
N PRO A 65 7.80 -7.90 -4.62
CA PRO A 65 7.04 -8.16 -3.42
C PRO A 65 7.93 -8.89 -2.39
N ILE A 66 7.93 -8.35 -1.18
CA ILE A 66 8.55 -8.97 -0.02
C ILE A 66 7.41 -9.65 0.75
N THR A 67 7.24 -10.94 0.51
CA THR A 67 6.24 -11.78 1.21
C THR A 67 6.38 -11.72 2.74
N ALA A 68 7.55 -11.35 3.26
CA ALA A 68 7.79 -11.11 4.68
C ALA A 68 6.91 -9.97 5.27
N TRP A 69 6.36 -9.07 4.44
CA TRP A 69 5.49 -7.99 4.90
C TRP A 69 4.01 -8.35 4.94
N ALA A 70 3.63 -9.50 4.38
CA ALA A 70 2.23 -9.91 4.21
C ALA A 70 1.40 -9.83 5.50
N GLY A 71 1.97 -10.23 6.64
CA GLY A 71 1.30 -10.16 7.94
C GLY A 71 1.02 -8.74 8.42
N GLY A 72 1.90 -7.77 8.12
CA GLY A 72 1.74 -6.38 8.54
C GLY A 72 0.80 -5.58 7.62
N LEU A 73 0.61 -6.01 6.36
CA LEU A 73 -0.34 -5.40 5.43
C LEU A 73 -1.81 -5.63 5.81
N ARG A 74 -2.10 -6.48 6.81
CA ARG A 74 -3.47 -6.68 7.33
C ARG A 74 -4.12 -5.39 7.87
N GLY A 75 -3.30 -4.45 8.36
CA GLY A 75 -3.79 -3.18 8.91
C GLY A 75 -4.11 -2.12 7.87
N VAL A 76 -3.64 -2.28 6.63
CA VAL A 76 -3.81 -1.34 5.53
C VAL A 76 -4.04 -2.13 4.24
N PRO A 77 -5.30 -2.37 3.83
CA PRO A 77 -5.61 -3.27 2.72
C PRO A 77 -5.01 -2.73 1.41
N PRO A 78 -4.23 -3.55 0.67
CA PRO A 78 -3.68 -3.14 -0.61
C PRO A 78 -4.64 -3.39 -1.76
N SER A 79 -4.67 -2.48 -2.73
CA SER A 79 -5.09 -2.76 -4.11
C SER A 79 -3.87 -2.81 -5.00
N ILE A 80 -3.64 -3.95 -5.65
CA ILE A 80 -2.47 -4.18 -6.50
C ILE A 80 -2.95 -4.38 -7.93
N ILE A 81 -2.40 -3.61 -8.87
CA ILE A 81 -2.65 -3.75 -10.31
C ILE A 81 -1.32 -4.09 -10.98
N HIS A 82 -1.26 -5.13 -11.81
CA HIS A 82 0.01 -5.58 -12.39
C HIS A 82 -0.18 -6.06 -13.84
N GLY A 83 0.71 -5.64 -14.74
CA GLY A 83 0.77 -6.16 -16.10
C GLY A 83 1.18 -7.64 -16.15
N GLY A 84 0.45 -8.47 -16.88
CA GLY A 84 0.73 -9.90 -17.00
C GLY A 84 1.98 -10.23 -17.82
N LYS A 85 2.40 -9.33 -18.72
CA LYS A 85 3.61 -9.42 -19.54
C LYS A 85 4.73 -8.51 -19.03
N ASP A 86 4.73 -8.19 -17.75
CA ASP A 86 5.78 -7.38 -17.13
C ASP A 86 7.11 -8.15 -17.08
N GLU A 87 8.05 -7.78 -17.95
CA GLU A 87 9.41 -8.34 -18.01
C GLU A 87 10.39 -7.66 -17.03
N ILE A 88 10.01 -6.54 -16.40
CA ILE A 88 10.86 -5.78 -15.47
C ILE A 88 10.61 -6.24 -14.03
N ALA A 89 9.35 -6.37 -13.65
CA ALA A 89 8.90 -6.89 -12.36
C ALA A 89 7.93 -8.05 -12.62
N PRO A 90 8.41 -9.29 -12.72
CA PRO A 90 7.57 -10.43 -13.09
C PRO A 90 6.35 -10.56 -12.16
N VAL A 91 5.15 -10.59 -12.75
CA VAL A 91 3.87 -10.65 -12.02
C VAL A 91 3.77 -11.87 -11.08
N ALA A 92 4.52 -12.94 -11.37
CA ALA A 92 4.62 -14.13 -10.53
C ALA A 92 5.05 -13.79 -9.10
N GLU A 93 5.92 -12.80 -8.91
CA GLU A 93 6.29 -12.39 -7.57
C GLU A 93 5.07 -11.76 -6.85
N THR A 94 4.28 -10.92 -7.55
CA THR A 94 3.07 -10.33 -6.97
C THR A 94 2.07 -11.40 -6.57
N ASP A 95 1.93 -12.48 -7.34
CA ASP A 95 1.10 -13.62 -6.95
C ASP A 95 1.55 -14.21 -5.60
N GLU A 96 2.86 -14.38 -5.39
CA GLU A 96 3.38 -14.91 -4.13
C GLU A 96 3.00 -14.01 -2.94
N LEU A 97 3.03 -12.68 -3.10
CA LEU A 97 2.57 -11.75 -2.08
C LEU A 97 1.07 -11.85 -1.84
N VAL A 98 0.26 -11.90 -2.90
CA VAL A 98 -1.19 -12.08 -2.79
C VAL A 98 -1.52 -13.33 -1.98
N GLN A 99 -0.84 -14.46 -2.27
CA GLN A 99 -1.02 -15.69 -1.52
C GLN A 99 -0.53 -15.56 -0.07
N ALA A 100 0.59 -14.88 0.17
CA ALA A 100 1.11 -14.65 1.50
C ALA A 100 0.16 -13.79 2.36
N ILE A 101 -0.43 -12.72 1.80
CA ILE A 101 -1.41 -11.86 2.49
C ILE A 101 -2.66 -12.67 2.83
N LYS A 102 -3.21 -13.42 1.87
CA LYS A 102 -4.38 -14.28 2.10
C LYS A 102 -4.09 -15.33 3.18
N LYS A 103 -2.94 -15.98 3.15
CA LYS A 103 -2.50 -16.96 4.16
C LYS A 103 -2.35 -16.33 5.56
N ALA A 104 -1.96 -15.06 5.63
CA ALA A 104 -1.89 -14.31 6.88
C ALA A 104 -3.26 -13.84 7.39
N GLY A 105 -4.35 -14.08 6.65
CA GLY A 105 -5.70 -13.62 6.98
C GLY A 105 -5.89 -12.12 6.74
N GLY A 106 -5.16 -11.54 5.78
CA GLY A 106 -5.37 -10.18 5.28
C GLY A 106 -6.31 -10.14 4.08
N ASP A 107 -6.96 -9.00 3.91
CA ASP A 107 -7.77 -8.71 2.73
C ASP A 107 -6.97 -7.88 1.72
N LEU A 108 -7.27 -8.03 0.43
CA LEU A 108 -6.69 -7.24 -0.65
C LEU A 108 -7.55 -7.28 -1.92
N GLN A 109 -7.36 -6.27 -2.77
CA GLN A 109 -7.76 -6.32 -4.18
C GLN A 109 -6.53 -6.60 -5.05
N PHE A 110 -6.65 -7.53 -6.00
CA PHE A 110 -5.62 -7.78 -7.00
C PHE A 110 -6.22 -7.87 -8.40
N THR A 111 -5.71 -7.03 -9.30
CA THR A 111 -6.08 -7.00 -10.71
C THR A 111 -4.84 -7.32 -11.55
N ARG A 112 -4.88 -8.42 -12.29
CA ARG A 112 -3.91 -8.71 -13.34
C ARG A 112 -4.42 -8.21 -14.68
N LEU A 113 -3.57 -7.46 -15.38
CA LEU A 113 -3.83 -7.00 -16.75
C LEU A 113 -3.04 -7.90 -17.70
N ASP A 114 -3.61 -9.07 -18.04
CA ASP A 114 -2.89 -10.21 -18.66
C ASP A 114 -1.98 -9.84 -19.84
N GLU A 115 -2.43 -8.93 -20.71
CA GLU A 115 -1.72 -8.57 -21.94
C GLU A 115 -0.84 -7.31 -21.82
N ARG A 116 -0.80 -6.67 -20.65
CA ARG A 116 -0.10 -5.40 -20.42
C ARG A 116 1.32 -5.62 -19.90
N ASP A 117 2.19 -4.67 -20.21
CA ASP A 117 3.59 -4.64 -19.80
C ASP A 117 3.80 -3.95 -18.44
N HIS A 118 5.03 -3.57 -18.11
CA HIS A 118 5.38 -2.89 -16.87
C HIS A 118 4.70 -1.52 -16.71
N PHE A 119 4.41 -0.81 -17.81
CA PHE A 119 4.02 0.61 -17.79
C PHE A 119 2.50 0.77 -17.93
N ILE A 120 1.82 0.56 -16.81
CA ILE A 120 0.36 0.66 -16.67
C ILE A 120 -0.08 1.99 -16.05
N LEU A 121 0.61 3.10 -16.34
CA LEU A 121 0.32 4.41 -15.72
C LEU A 121 -1.02 5.02 -16.16
N ASP A 122 -1.57 4.56 -17.29
CA ASP A 122 -2.93 4.89 -17.76
C ASP A 122 -4.01 4.54 -16.73
N GLN A 123 -3.72 3.61 -15.80
CA GLN A 123 -4.64 3.29 -14.70
C GLN A 123 -4.91 4.49 -13.77
N TYR A 124 -4.00 5.49 -13.72
CA TYR A 124 -4.23 6.75 -13.01
C TYR A 124 -5.11 7.76 -13.77
N GLU A 125 -5.36 7.56 -15.07
CA GLU A 125 -6.25 8.44 -15.84
C GLU A 125 -7.72 8.20 -15.47
N GLY A 126 -8.04 6.97 -15.05
CA GLY A 126 -9.34 6.61 -14.49
C GLY A 126 -9.49 7.01 -13.03
N ASP A 127 -10.73 6.93 -12.54
CA ASP A 127 -11.06 7.25 -11.15
C ASP A 127 -11.08 6.01 -10.22
N GLU A 128 -10.90 4.81 -10.76
CA GLU A 128 -11.06 3.55 -10.01
C GLU A 128 -10.11 3.44 -8.82
N ILE A 129 -8.81 3.74 -9.03
CA ILE A 129 -7.82 3.75 -7.94
C ILE A 129 -8.23 4.74 -6.85
N PHE A 130 -8.63 5.95 -7.24
CA PHE A 130 -9.00 7.00 -6.29
C PHE A 130 -10.33 6.68 -5.57
N ARG A 131 -11.29 6.05 -6.26
CA ARG A 131 -12.52 5.52 -5.66
C ARG A 131 -12.23 4.41 -4.66
N TRP A 132 -11.35 3.47 -5.00
CA TRP A 132 -10.92 2.43 -4.07
C TRP A 132 -10.25 3.02 -2.83
N LEU A 133 -9.28 3.91 -3.00
CA LEU A 133 -8.58 4.56 -1.89
C LEU A 133 -9.58 5.33 -1.00
N SER A 134 -10.41 6.20 -1.59
CA SER A 134 -11.35 7.04 -0.83
C SER A 134 -12.50 6.28 -0.16
N ALA A 135 -12.79 5.03 -0.58
CA ALA A 135 -13.72 4.14 0.11
C ALA A 135 -13.19 3.66 1.47
N HIS A 136 -11.89 3.78 1.71
CA HIS A 136 -11.25 3.36 2.95
C HIS A 136 -10.98 4.55 3.88
N ARG A 137 -11.18 4.33 5.17
CA ARG A 137 -10.81 5.26 6.24
C ARG A 137 -10.22 4.48 7.40
N LYS A 138 -9.23 5.05 8.07
CA LYS A 138 -8.77 4.50 9.34
C LYS A 138 -9.92 4.54 10.35
N ALA A 139 -10.09 3.46 11.10
CA ALA A 139 -10.94 3.48 12.27
C ALA A 139 -10.45 4.59 13.21
N ALA A 140 -11.40 5.34 13.80
CA ALA A 140 -11.06 6.22 14.91
C ALA A 140 -10.41 5.37 16.01
N PRO A 141 -9.38 5.88 16.71
CA PRO A 141 -8.85 5.16 17.85
C PRO A 141 -10.02 4.84 18.78
N GLU A 142 -10.19 3.56 19.14
CA GLU A 142 -11.16 3.19 20.17
C GLU A 142 -10.83 4.04 21.40
N ASN A 143 -11.81 4.81 21.87
CA ASN A 143 -11.65 5.57 23.09
C ASN A 143 -11.26 4.59 24.21
N ALA A 144 -10.06 4.77 24.77
CA ALA A 144 -9.67 4.14 26.03
C ALA A 144 -10.46 4.78 27.19
N SER A 145 -11.78 4.68 27.15
CA SER A 145 -12.69 5.12 28.19
C SER A 145 -13.84 4.12 28.25
N ASP A 146 -13.61 2.99 28.92
CA ASP A 146 -14.64 2.16 29.55
C ASP A 146 -14.01 1.01 30.38
N ASN A 147 -12.90 1.27 31.06
CA ASN A 147 -12.37 0.31 32.04
C ASN A 147 -11.87 0.93 33.34
N GLU A 148 -12.59 1.94 33.81
CA GLU A 148 -12.58 2.34 35.23
C GLU A 148 -14.03 2.42 35.72
N ALA A 149 -14.65 1.26 35.94
CA ALA A 149 -15.70 1.05 36.95
C ALA A 149 -16.21 -0.40 36.87
N LYS A 150 -15.58 -1.29 37.65
CA LYS A 150 -16.28 -2.30 38.45
C LYS A 150 -15.35 -2.89 39.50
#